data_AF-A0A7W4VPV8-F1
#
_entry.id   AF-A0A7W4VPV8-F1
#
_cell.length_a   1.000
_cell.length_b   1.000
_cell.length_c   1.000
_cell.angle_alpha   90.00
_cell.angle_beta   90.00
_cell.angle_gamma   90.00
#
_symmetry.space_group_name_H-M   'P 1'
#
loop_
_entity.id
_entity.type
_entity.pdbx_description
1 polymer ?
#
loop_
_entity_poly.entity_id
_entity_poly.type
_entity_poly.pdbx_seq_one_letter_code
_entity_poly.pdbx_strand_id
1 'polypeptide(L)'
;MANVVVTTPNGFNPYYFNNIVPETLVLIDTETVTVHVDLESGYTIRFVGTDLVIDMDMLNPFISGTVTAVYIEHLENDENGVTTVEDVAITGISVDLADLGGLLVADPSSVEYGYSIMRFLMSGNDSYLGSNGQDVILTGLGNDTVEAGGGIDLIFVGPGAATIDGGDGEDTLNLNNIFSGNPTAAAGVNIDLAALKGTNSDGSALVISGIEHVNGGVGNDTITGNALDNILGGNAGDDFIKGGDGDDILLGDEGNDTLDGGAGDDLFYIGETSQTAFYTGNKVLIGGAGRDQAILNGELSEYTYRFDDAGQLVFTHKASGATYALSGIETIFDGIVERSVDDFRPVVTPSNTAPTSLTLTSGWVWENTNGNKPVGVLGAKDVDGDKLTYSLVDDARGRFKIDGNKLVVAEGANLDYEQAKSHIVIVQVSDGRGGASTQTFTISVRDVAKENVTGGTGADIVKGGSGSDKIGGGLGKDVLTGGKGKDAFVFNTKASKTNVDKITDFNVKDDSIYLDNAMFSKLGKKGSLSSPAKLNKDFFVTGSKAKDKNDYLVYDSKKGVLSYDADGSGKGKAVEIATLSNKAKLTDADFFVI
;
A
#
# COMPACT_ATOMS: atom_id res chain seq x y z
N MET A 1 -14.50 -30.67 18.79
CA MET A 1 -14.00 -29.29 18.52
C MET A 1 -12.91 -29.05 19.53
N ALA A 2 -11.71 -28.69 19.08
CA ALA A 2 -10.54 -28.59 19.94
C ALA A 2 -10.64 -27.31 20.78
N ASN A 3 -10.53 -27.46 22.10
CA ASN A 3 -10.48 -26.35 23.04
C ASN A 3 -9.19 -25.56 22.78
N VAL A 4 -9.32 -24.33 22.29
CA VAL A 4 -8.20 -23.39 22.25
C VAL A 4 -8.18 -22.70 23.61
N VAL A 5 -7.33 -23.20 24.50
CA VAL A 5 -6.98 -22.52 25.75
C VAL A 5 -5.89 -21.52 25.41
N VAL A 6 -6.24 -20.24 25.36
CA VAL A 6 -5.25 -19.16 25.26
C VAL A 6 -4.69 -18.94 26.67
N THR A 7 -3.45 -19.36 26.90
CA THR A 7 -2.68 -18.99 28.09
C THR A 7 -1.78 -17.84 27.69
N THR A 8 -1.88 -16.71 28.40
CA THR A 8 -0.92 -15.61 28.25
C THR A 8 0.43 -16.01 28.87
N PRO A 9 1.54 -15.34 28.54
CA PRO A 9 2.86 -15.59 29.14
C PRO A 9 2.88 -15.50 30.68
N ASN A 10 1.88 -14.83 31.26
CA ASN A 10 1.75 -14.59 32.69
C ASN A 10 0.72 -15.52 33.39
N GLY A 11 0.13 -16.48 32.67
CA GLY A 11 -0.79 -17.46 33.26
C GLY A 11 -2.23 -16.96 33.49
N PHE A 12 -2.59 -15.79 32.95
CA PHE A 12 -3.96 -15.26 33.00
C PHE A 12 -4.86 -15.99 32.01
N ASN A 13 -6.07 -16.37 32.46
CA ASN A 13 -7.11 -16.93 31.61
C ASN A 13 -8.40 -16.10 31.80
N PRO A 14 -8.81 -15.30 30.79
CA PRO A 14 -9.96 -14.41 30.87
C PRO A 14 -11.29 -15.15 31.09
N TYR A 15 -11.35 -16.46 30.80
CA TYR A 15 -12.53 -17.26 31.13
C TYR A 15 -12.84 -17.30 32.63
N TYR A 16 -11.83 -17.20 33.51
CA TYR A 16 -12.04 -17.20 34.96
C TYR A 16 -12.32 -15.81 35.52
N PHE A 17 -12.05 -14.74 34.76
CA PHE A 17 -12.27 -13.36 35.18
C PHE A 17 -13.77 -13.02 35.21
N ASN A 18 -14.53 -13.51 34.24
CA ASN A 18 -15.98 -13.27 34.13
C ASN A 18 -16.87 -14.46 34.54
N ASN A 19 -16.36 -15.69 34.66
CA ASN A 19 -17.18 -16.88 34.98
C ASN A 19 -17.06 -17.38 36.43
N ILE A 20 -17.15 -16.48 37.41
CA ILE A 20 -17.82 -16.83 38.66
C ILE A 20 -19.26 -16.33 38.59
N VAL A 21 -19.95 -16.68 37.50
CA VAL A 21 -21.42 -16.67 37.44
C VAL A 21 -21.82 -18.15 37.51
N PRO A 22 -22.58 -18.59 38.52
CA PRO A 22 -23.14 -19.93 38.50
C PRO A 22 -24.04 -20.03 37.25
N GLU A 23 -23.80 -21.06 36.43
CA GLU A 23 -24.55 -21.30 35.20
C GLU A 23 -26.06 -21.09 35.41
N THR A 24 -26.62 -20.14 34.68
CA THR A 24 -28.05 -19.87 34.43
C THR A 24 -29.05 -20.80 35.16
N LEU A 25 -29.61 -20.32 36.28
CA LEU A 25 -30.77 -20.97 36.91
C LEU A 25 -32.04 -20.68 36.08
N VAL A 26 -32.40 -21.62 35.20
CA VAL A 26 -33.75 -21.73 34.67
C VAL A 26 -34.66 -22.15 35.82
N LEU A 27 -35.57 -21.27 36.24
CA LEU A 27 -36.65 -21.63 37.16
C LEU A 27 -37.62 -22.61 36.48
N ILE A 28 -37.42 -23.90 36.68
CA ILE A 28 -38.48 -24.91 36.57
C ILE A 28 -38.50 -25.73 37.87
N ASP A 29 -39.61 -25.51 38.56
CA ASP A 29 -40.26 -26.30 39.59
C ASP A 29 -39.69 -26.37 41.01
N THR A 30 -40.67 -26.28 41.92
CA THR A 30 -40.60 -26.36 43.36
C THR A 30 -40.24 -27.77 43.79
N GLU A 31 -39.20 -27.96 44.59
CA GLU A 31 -39.17 -29.07 45.56
C GLU A 31 -38.20 -28.75 46.72
N THR A 32 -38.73 -28.88 47.94
CA THR A 32 -38.12 -28.57 49.23
C THR A 32 -36.99 -29.54 49.59
N VAL A 33 -35.91 -29.04 50.23
CA VAL A 33 -34.83 -29.88 50.79
C VAL A 33 -34.87 -29.81 52.32
N THR A 34 -35.02 -30.96 52.97
CA THR A 34 -34.93 -31.13 54.43
C THR A 34 -33.48 -31.41 54.85
N VAL A 35 -32.95 -30.69 55.85
CA VAL A 35 -31.61 -30.95 56.42
C VAL A 35 -31.75 -31.78 57.70
N HIS A 36 -31.07 -32.93 57.77
CA HIS A 36 -30.86 -33.68 59.01
C HIS A 36 -29.60 -33.16 59.71
N VAL A 37 -29.74 -32.72 60.96
CA VAL A 37 -28.61 -32.45 61.85
C VAL A 37 -28.37 -33.70 62.69
N ASP A 38 -27.27 -34.41 62.42
CA ASP A 38 -26.86 -35.57 63.23
C ASP A 38 -26.11 -35.05 64.46
N LEU A 39 -26.78 -35.04 65.61
CA LEU A 39 -26.16 -34.76 66.91
C LEU A 39 -25.59 -36.07 67.46
N GLU A 40 -24.26 -36.17 67.58
CA GLU A 40 -23.65 -37.29 68.32
C GLU A 40 -24.24 -37.37 69.75
N SER A 41 -24.39 -38.60 70.25
CA SER A 41 -25.13 -38.88 71.47
C SER A 41 -24.49 -38.26 72.72
N GLY A 42 -25.11 -37.22 73.28
CA GLY A 42 -24.69 -36.60 74.54
C GLY A 42 -25.29 -35.22 74.86
N TYR A 43 -25.90 -34.53 73.89
CA TYR A 43 -26.37 -33.15 74.07
C TYR A 43 -27.81 -33.08 74.58
N THR A 44 -28.08 -32.22 75.57
CA THR A 44 -29.44 -32.04 76.12
C THR A 44 -29.95 -30.64 75.76
N ILE A 45 -30.98 -30.57 74.94
CA ILE A 45 -31.73 -29.33 74.67
C ILE A 45 -32.71 -29.11 75.83
N ARG A 46 -32.77 -27.90 76.39
CA ARG A 46 -33.71 -27.57 77.45
C ARG A 46 -34.52 -26.32 77.09
N PHE A 47 -35.84 -26.47 77.10
CA PHE A 47 -36.77 -25.36 76.93
C PHE A 47 -36.95 -24.61 78.26
N VAL A 48 -36.81 -23.29 78.23
CA VAL A 48 -37.23 -22.40 79.32
C VAL A 48 -38.28 -21.44 78.76
N GLY A 49 -39.56 -21.81 78.84
CA GLY A 49 -40.64 -21.03 78.20
C GLY A 49 -40.73 -21.28 76.69
N THR A 50 -41.13 -20.26 75.92
CA THR A 50 -41.24 -20.29 74.44
C THR A 50 -39.94 -20.00 73.72
N ASP A 51 -38.90 -19.62 74.46
CA ASP A 51 -37.64 -19.19 73.89
C ASP A 51 -36.65 -20.36 73.92
N LEU A 52 -36.07 -20.65 72.75
CA LEU A 52 -34.90 -21.52 72.65
C LEU A 52 -33.67 -20.72 73.09
N VAL A 53 -33.26 -20.90 74.34
CA VAL A 53 -31.97 -20.39 74.81
C VAL A 53 -30.92 -21.44 74.50
N ILE A 54 -30.12 -21.19 73.46
CA ILE A 54 -28.86 -21.90 73.25
C ILE A 54 -27.85 -21.24 74.18
N ASP A 55 -27.39 -21.98 75.18
CA ASP A 55 -26.29 -21.54 76.03
C ASP A 55 -25.00 -21.51 75.19
N MET A 56 -24.62 -20.31 74.75
CA MET A 56 -23.46 -20.08 73.88
C MET A 56 -22.16 -19.88 74.65
N ASP A 57 -22.14 -20.01 75.99
CA ASP A 57 -20.89 -19.94 76.78
C ASP A 57 -19.92 -21.11 76.50
N MET A 58 -20.28 -22.05 75.61
CA MET A 58 -19.40 -23.13 75.13
C MET A 58 -19.11 -23.10 73.62
N LEU A 59 -19.56 -22.06 72.90
CA LEU A 59 -19.18 -21.74 71.52
C LEU A 59 -18.20 -20.55 71.53
N ASN A 60 -16.97 -20.74 72.02
CA ASN A 60 -15.91 -19.77 71.72
C ASN A 60 -14.54 -20.47 71.57
N PRO A 61 -13.80 -20.18 70.48
CA PRO A 61 -12.99 -18.96 70.43
C PRO A 61 -13.17 -18.05 69.20
N PHE A 62 -14.14 -18.30 68.30
CA PHE A 62 -14.17 -17.69 66.96
C PHE A 62 -15.14 -16.50 66.77
N ILE A 63 -15.79 -16.03 67.83
CA ILE A 63 -16.62 -14.81 67.78
C ILE A 63 -16.20 -13.91 68.94
N SER A 64 -15.55 -12.80 68.60
CA SER A 64 -15.28 -11.70 69.51
C SER A 64 -16.28 -10.57 69.19
N GLY A 65 -17.50 -10.68 69.74
CA GLY A 65 -18.58 -9.73 69.46
C GLY A 65 -19.85 -10.01 70.26
N THR A 66 -20.65 -8.98 70.51
CA THR A 66 -21.93 -9.10 71.25
C THR A 66 -23.06 -9.33 70.25
N VAL A 67 -23.61 -10.55 70.16
CA VAL A 67 -24.83 -10.81 69.36
C VAL A 67 -26.00 -10.12 70.05
N THR A 68 -26.53 -9.05 69.44
CA THR A 68 -27.55 -8.21 70.09
C THR A 68 -28.96 -8.79 70.06
N ALA A 69 -29.30 -9.65 69.08
CA ALA A 69 -30.54 -10.43 69.05
C ALA A 69 -30.49 -11.51 67.96
N VAL A 70 -31.21 -12.62 68.20
CA VAL A 70 -31.57 -13.61 67.18
C VAL A 70 -33.10 -13.60 67.09
N TYR A 71 -33.64 -13.32 65.90
CA TYR A 71 -35.08 -13.31 65.67
C TYR A 71 -35.47 -14.52 64.81
N ILE A 72 -36.48 -15.26 65.28
CA ILE A 72 -37.15 -16.30 64.49
C ILE A 72 -38.48 -15.70 64.03
N GLU A 73 -38.60 -15.42 62.73
CA GLU A 73 -39.72 -14.63 62.20
C GLU A 73 -40.97 -15.46 61.93
N HIS A 74 -40.84 -16.76 61.68
CA HIS A 74 -41.98 -17.63 61.40
C HIS A 74 -41.79 -19.05 61.95
N LEU A 75 -42.82 -19.54 62.63
CA LEU A 75 -42.90 -20.90 63.16
C LEU A 75 -44.19 -21.53 62.67
N GLU A 76 -44.09 -22.48 61.75
CA GLU A 76 -45.20 -23.37 61.43
C GLU A 76 -44.92 -24.78 61.96
N ASN A 77 -45.97 -25.39 62.49
CA ASN A 77 -45.95 -26.79 62.89
C ASN A 77 -46.49 -27.61 61.73
N ASP A 78 -45.76 -28.64 61.33
CA ASP A 78 -46.33 -29.63 60.44
C ASP A 78 -47.45 -30.44 61.15
N GLU A 79 -48.16 -31.25 60.37
CA GLU A 79 -49.27 -32.09 60.85
C GLU A 79 -48.85 -33.15 61.89
N ASN A 80 -47.55 -33.29 62.18
CA ASN A 80 -46.99 -34.17 63.20
C ASN A 80 -46.45 -33.41 64.42
N GLY A 81 -46.60 -32.07 64.48
CA GLY A 81 -46.15 -31.24 65.59
C GLY A 81 -44.65 -30.99 65.62
N VAL A 82 -43.96 -31.14 64.48
CA VAL A 82 -42.55 -30.73 64.32
C VAL A 82 -42.54 -29.27 63.90
N THR A 83 -41.90 -28.44 64.73
CA THR A 83 -41.74 -27.01 64.44
C THR A 83 -40.55 -26.82 63.50
N THR A 84 -40.82 -26.36 62.28
CA THR A 84 -39.79 -26.00 61.31
C THR A 84 -39.52 -24.50 61.40
N VAL A 85 -38.24 -24.14 61.49
CA VAL A 85 -37.78 -22.75 61.45
C VAL A 85 -37.55 -22.40 60.00
N GLU A 86 -38.41 -21.57 59.42
CA GLU A 86 -38.33 -21.19 58.00
C GLU A 86 -37.35 -20.04 57.77
N ASP A 87 -37.22 -19.10 58.71
CA ASP A 87 -36.34 -17.94 58.58
C ASP A 87 -35.63 -17.61 59.92
N VAL A 88 -34.29 -17.50 59.87
CA VAL A 88 -33.45 -17.01 60.98
C VAL A 88 -32.75 -15.74 60.54
N ALA A 89 -33.12 -14.61 61.15
CA ALA A 89 -32.43 -13.34 60.95
C ALA A 89 -31.42 -13.11 62.09
N ILE A 90 -30.14 -12.96 61.73
CA ILE A 90 -29.06 -12.56 62.65
C ILE A 90 -28.62 -11.15 62.23
N THR A 91 -28.67 -10.19 63.15
CA THR A 91 -28.30 -8.79 62.88
C THR A 91 -27.17 -8.35 63.80
N GLY A 92 -26.20 -7.59 63.26
CA GLY A 92 -25.13 -6.96 64.03
C GLY A 92 -23.99 -7.90 64.46
N ILE A 93 -23.46 -8.73 63.54
CA ILE A 93 -22.28 -9.54 63.82
C ILE A 93 -21.02 -8.70 63.57
N SER A 94 -20.08 -8.69 64.51
CA SER A 94 -18.69 -8.28 64.28
C SER A 94 -17.84 -9.55 64.38
N VAL A 95 -17.19 -9.94 63.28
CA VAL A 95 -16.30 -11.10 63.22
C VAL A 95 -14.86 -10.58 63.15
N ASP A 96 -14.02 -10.97 64.11
CA ASP A 96 -12.58 -10.70 64.13
C ASP A 96 -11.85 -11.99 63.75
N LEU A 97 -11.23 -12.03 62.56
CA LEU A 97 -10.60 -13.22 61.96
C LEU A 97 -9.06 -13.19 62.00
N ALA A 98 -8.46 -12.34 62.83
CA ALA A 98 -7.03 -11.96 62.80
C ALA A 98 -5.96 -13.10 62.82
N ASP A 99 -6.32 -14.38 63.00
CA ASP A 99 -5.36 -15.48 63.13
C ASP A 99 -5.68 -16.76 62.30
N LEU A 100 -6.62 -16.71 61.35
CA LEU A 100 -6.94 -17.86 60.47
C LEU A 100 -6.85 -17.48 59.00
N GLY A 101 -5.77 -17.87 58.32
CA GLY A 101 -5.76 -17.91 56.86
C GLY A 101 -6.76 -18.97 56.39
N GLY A 102 -7.90 -18.54 55.87
CA GLY A 102 -8.90 -19.42 55.28
C GLY A 102 -10.32 -18.89 55.36
N LEU A 103 -10.80 -18.37 54.23
CA LEU A 103 -12.07 -18.73 53.59
C LEU A 103 -13.27 -18.88 54.54
N LEU A 104 -14.16 -17.87 54.59
CA LEU A 104 -15.55 -18.12 54.96
C LEU A 104 -16.30 -18.75 53.77
N VAL A 105 -15.98 -20.01 53.48
CA VAL A 105 -16.84 -20.95 52.76
C VAL A 105 -16.69 -22.27 53.50
N ALA A 106 -17.81 -22.91 53.83
CA ALA A 106 -17.83 -24.25 54.40
C ALA A 106 -16.79 -25.16 53.71
N ASP A 107 -15.96 -25.83 54.52
CA ASP A 107 -14.90 -26.77 54.15
C ASP A 107 -15.08 -27.41 52.74
N PRO A 108 -14.23 -27.07 51.75
CA PRO A 108 -14.36 -27.56 50.39
C PRO A 108 -13.61 -28.89 50.14
N SER A 109 -13.28 -29.67 51.17
CA SER A 109 -12.54 -30.93 51.00
C SER A 109 -13.34 -32.10 50.38
N SER A 110 -14.61 -31.90 49.98
CA SER A 110 -15.35 -32.90 49.21
C SER A 110 -16.39 -32.30 48.26
N VAL A 111 -16.00 -31.80 47.09
CA VAL A 111 -16.99 -31.52 46.02
C VAL A 111 -16.46 -31.96 44.66
N GLU A 112 -16.78 -33.20 44.32
CA GLU A 112 -16.93 -33.66 42.94
C GLU A 112 -18.39 -33.31 42.53
N TYR A 113 -18.54 -32.25 41.73
CA TYR A 113 -19.77 -31.75 41.10
C TYR A 113 -20.96 -31.38 42.02
N GLY A 114 -21.33 -30.09 42.03
CA GLY A 114 -22.71 -29.66 42.30
C GLY A 114 -22.88 -28.68 43.47
N TYR A 115 -23.09 -27.42 43.09
CA TYR A 115 -23.54 -26.25 43.84
C TYR A 115 -24.37 -26.48 45.12
N SER A 116 -24.05 -25.71 46.17
CA SER A 116 -24.98 -25.23 47.22
C SER A 116 -24.35 -24.03 47.94
N ILE A 117 -24.66 -22.80 47.51
CA ILE A 117 -24.38 -21.61 48.31
C ILE A 117 -25.48 -21.42 49.35
N MET A 118 -25.07 -21.42 50.61
CA MET A 118 -25.90 -21.04 51.76
C MET A 118 -26.29 -19.56 51.61
N ARG A 119 -27.59 -19.25 51.49
CA ARG A 119 -28.11 -17.87 51.53
C ARG A 119 -27.92 -17.29 52.94
N PHE A 120 -26.74 -16.76 53.24
CA PHE A 120 -26.63 -15.72 54.26
C PHE A 120 -26.93 -14.39 53.56
N LEU A 121 -28.19 -13.97 53.60
CA LEU A 121 -28.54 -12.58 53.34
C LEU A 121 -28.08 -11.79 54.57
N MET A 122 -26.80 -11.42 54.59
CA MET A 122 -26.29 -10.43 55.54
C MET A 122 -27.03 -9.13 55.23
N SER A 123 -27.86 -8.71 56.19
CA SER A 123 -28.65 -7.50 56.08
C SER A 123 -28.23 -6.57 57.19
N GLY A 124 -28.07 -5.28 56.87
CA GLY A 124 -27.57 -4.30 57.80
C GLY A 124 -26.20 -3.78 57.37
N ASN A 125 -25.63 -2.90 58.19
CA ASN A 125 -24.33 -2.31 57.90
C ASN A 125 -23.25 -3.18 58.52
N ASP A 126 -22.44 -3.85 57.70
CA ASP A 126 -21.46 -4.83 58.17
C ASP A 126 -20.02 -4.29 58.09
N SER A 127 -19.14 -4.86 58.92
CA SER A 127 -17.70 -4.55 58.91
C SER A 127 -16.90 -5.84 58.79
N TYR A 128 -16.06 -5.92 57.77
CA TYR A 128 -15.20 -7.07 57.48
C TYR A 128 -13.73 -6.69 57.63
N LEU A 129 -12.98 -7.55 58.31
CA LEU A 129 -11.51 -7.51 58.38
C LEU A 129 -10.98 -8.87 57.92
N GLY A 130 -10.31 -8.86 56.77
CA GLY A 130 -9.72 -10.03 56.13
C GLY A 130 -8.32 -10.34 56.65
N SER A 131 -7.75 -11.39 56.07
CA SER A 131 -6.51 -12.00 56.52
C SER A 131 -5.32 -11.50 55.70
N ASN A 132 -4.16 -12.19 55.79
CA ASN A 132 -3.05 -11.95 54.86
C ASN A 132 -3.03 -12.99 53.71
N GLY A 133 -4.14 -13.71 53.51
CA GLY A 133 -4.32 -14.69 52.45
C GLY A 133 -5.40 -14.28 51.47
N GLN A 134 -5.58 -15.04 50.40
CA GLN A 134 -6.61 -14.78 49.40
C GLN A 134 -8.01 -14.98 49.98
N ASP A 135 -8.78 -13.91 50.04
CA ASP A 135 -10.11 -13.86 50.62
C ASP A 135 -11.20 -13.64 49.56
N VAL A 136 -12.37 -14.24 49.77
CA VAL A 136 -13.57 -14.00 48.95
C VAL A 136 -14.62 -13.40 49.86
N ILE A 137 -15.01 -12.16 49.58
CA ILE A 137 -15.80 -11.31 50.47
C ILE A 137 -17.12 -10.98 49.78
N LEU A 138 -18.24 -11.24 50.44
CA LEU A 138 -19.58 -10.85 49.96
C LEU A 138 -20.17 -9.89 50.98
N THR A 139 -20.39 -8.63 50.61
CA THR A 139 -20.81 -7.60 51.59
C THR A 139 -22.29 -7.73 51.97
N GLY A 140 -23.15 -8.16 51.04
CA GLY A 140 -24.58 -8.29 51.31
C GLY A 140 -25.35 -6.97 51.16
N LEU A 141 -26.45 -6.82 51.90
CA LEU A 141 -27.32 -5.62 51.83
C LEU A 141 -26.98 -4.65 52.95
N GLY A 142 -26.73 -3.38 52.62
CA GLY A 142 -26.58 -2.30 53.60
C GLY A 142 -25.32 -1.50 53.35
N ASN A 143 -24.94 -0.67 54.33
CA ASN A 143 -23.75 0.16 54.18
C ASN A 143 -22.55 -0.51 54.83
N ASP A 144 -21.66 -1.08 54.02
CA ASP A 144 -20.63 -1.98 54.50
C ASP A 144 -19.24 -1.32 54.56
N THR A 145 -18.36 -1.88 55.40
CA THR A 145 -16.94 -1.51 55.47
C THR A 145 -16.11 -2.78 55.32
N VAL A 146 -15.17 -2.80 54.38
CA VAL A 146 -14.29 -3.94 54.09
C VAL A 146 -12.84 -3.50 54.16
N GLU A 147 -12.04 -4.23 54.91
CA GLU A 147 -10.58 -4.22 54.84
C GLU A 147 -10.18 -5.66 54.50
N ALA A 148 -9.78 -5.95 53.27
CA ALA A 148 -9.54 -7.33 52.81
C ALA A 148 -8.18 -7.87 53.29
N GLY A 149 -7.23 -6.97 53.57
CA GLY A 149 -6.00 -7.29 54.29
C GLY A 149 -4.83 -7.43 53.34
N GLY A 150 -4.26 -8.62 53.19
CA GLY A 150 -3.27 -8.85 52.14
C GLY A 150 -3.56 -10.15 51.43
N GLY A 151 -3.14 -10.31 50.18
CA GLY A 151 -3.54 -11.48 49.41
C GLY A 151 -3.81 -11.14 47.95
N ILE A 152 -4.76 -11.85 47.37
CA ILE A 152 -5.37 -11.57 46.07
C ILE A 152 -6.84 -11.83 46.36
N ASP A 153 -7.58 -10.75 46.58
CA ASP A 153 -8.90 -10.83 47.17
C ASP A 153 -9.97 -10.57 46.12
N LEU A 154 -11.13 -11.18 46.32
CA LEU A 154 -12.30 -11.01 45.45
C LEU A 154 -13.49 -10.50 46.26
N ILE A 155 -13.90 -9.28 45.98
CA ILE A 155 -14.89 -8.55 46.77
C ILE A 155 -16.16 -8.34 45.96
N PHE A 156 -17.24 -9.01 46.34
CA PHE A 156 -18.58 -8.84 45.78
C PHE A 156 -19.36 -7.80 46.60
N VAL A 157 -19.66 -6.67 45.98
CA VAL A 157 -20.39 -5.57 46.63
C VAL A 157 -21.88 -5.71 46.37
N GLY A 158 -22.65 -5.84 47.45
CA GLY A 158 -24.11 -5.79 47.35
C GLY A 158 -24.67 -4.37 47.47
N PRO A 159 -26.00 -4.21 47.36
CA PRO A 159 -26.69 -2.91 47.47
C PRO A 159 -26.38 -2.13 48.75
N GLY A 160 -26.32 -0.80 48.64
CA GLY A 160 -25.97 0.12 49.72
C GLY A 160 -24.58 0.74 49.56
N ALA A 161 -24.25 1.69 50.44
CA ALA A 161 -23.02 2.47 50.33
C ALA A 161 -21.86 1.77 51.04
N ALA A 162 -20.74 1.51 50.36
CA ALA A 162 -19.64 0.75 50.93
C ALA A 162 -18.31 1.54 50.98
N THR A 163 -17.50 1.25 52.00
CA THR A 163 -16.08 1.63 52.07
C THR A 163 -15.25 0.35 51.94
N ILE A 164 -14.39 0.27 50.95
CA ILE A 164 -13.67 -0.95 50.59
C ILE A 164 -12.19 -0.62 50.46
N ASP A 165 -11.38 -1.37 51.19
CA ASP A 165 -9.92 -1.38 51.08
C ASP A 165 -9.49 -2.82 50.77
N GLY A 166 -8.91 -3.06 49.58
CA GLY A 166 -8.38 -4.38 49.24
C GLY A 166 -7.07 -4.68 49.97
N GLY A 167 -6.25 -3.65 50.19
CA GLY A 167 -5.04 -3.75 51.00
C GLY A 167 -3.81 -4.15 50.17
N ASP A 168 -3.00 -5.07 50.69
CA ASP A 168 -1.74 -5.51 50.04
C ASP A 168 -2.02 -6.67 49.08
N GLY A 169 -2.11 -6.44 47.77
CA GLY A 169 -2.47 -7.52 46.88
C GLY A 169 -2.69 -7.11 45.44
N GLU A 170 -3.19 -8.05 44.65
CA GLU A 170 -3.91 -7.74 43.41
C GLU A 170 -5.37 -8.06 43.68
N ASP A 171 -6.16 -7.05 43.96
CA ASP A 171 -7.51 -7.21 44.50
C ASP A 171 -8.58 -6.84 43.48
N THR A 172 -9.63 -7.65 43.43
CA THR A 172 -10.70 -7.56 42.45
C THR A 172 -12.01 -7.11 43.08
N LEU A 173 -12.52 -5.99 42.62
CA LEU A 173 -13.86 -5.51 42.95
C LEU A 173 -14.88 -6.02 41.93
N ASN A 174 -15.85 -6.79 42.38
CA ASN A 174 -16.92 -7.34 41.57
C ASN A 174 -18.27 -6.71 41.90
N LEU A 175 -18.85 -6.03 40.91
CA LEU A 175 -20.11 -5.29 41.00
C LEU A 175 -21.24 -5.97 40.24
N ASN A 176 -21.01 -7.19 39.74
CA ASN A 176 -22.06 -8.01 39.19
C ASN A 176 -23.00 -8.42 40.33
N ASN A 177 -24.11 -7.70 40.47
CA ASN A 177 -25.00 -7.81 41.62
C ASN A 177 -25.77 -9.14 41.61
N ILE A 178 -25.16 -10.17 42.21
CA ILE A 178 -25.74 -11.51 42.42
C ILE A 178 -27.04 -11.44 43.27
N PHE A 179 -27.28 -10.33 44.00
CA PHE A 179 -28.43 -10.15 44.88
C PHE A 179 -29.65 -9.51 44.20
N SER A 180 -29.48 -8.94 43.01
CA SER A 180 -30.61 -8.41 42.24
C SER A 180 -31.32 -9.57 41.55
N GLY A 181 -32.42 -10.06 42.14
CA GLY A 181 -33.23 -11.17 41.62
C GLY A 181 -33.89 -10.93 40.25
N ASN A 182 -33.42 -9.94 39.49
CA ASN A 182 -33.80 -9.68 38.12
C ASN A 182 -32.60 -9.06 37.35
N PRO A 183 -31.81 -9.85 36.61
CA PRO A 183 -30.61 -9.40 35.90
C PRO A 183 -30.90 -8.55 34.65
N THR A 184 -32.15 -8.14 34.41
CA THR A 184 -32.50 -7.33 33.24
C THR A 184 -32.79 -5.89 33.64
N ALA A 185 -31.81 -5.02 33.35
CA ALA A 185 -31.76 -3.57 33.59
C ALA A 185 -31.43 -3.14 35.04
N ALA A 186 -30.33 -3.63 35.61
CA ALA A 186 -29.65 -2.90 36.68
C ALA A 186 -29.08 -1.60 36.08
N ALA A 187 -29.13 -0.48 36.81
CA ALA A 187 -28.42 0.72 36.38
C ALA A 187 -26.91 0.44 36.45
N GLY A 188 -26.15 1.04 35.53
CA GLY A 188 -24.70 0.83 35.50
C GLY A 188 -23.99 1.46 36.69
N VAL A 189 -22.80 0.97 36.95
CA VAL A 189 -21.88 1.46 37.98
C VAL A 189 -20.98 2.56 37.41
N ASN A 190 -20.41 3.37 38.31
CA ASN A 190 -19.38 4.33 37.95
C ASN A 190 -18.20 4.16 38.90
N ILE A 191 -17.06 3.72 38.42
CA ILE A 191 -15.87 3.40 39.20
C ILE A 191 -14.70 4.24 38.70
N ASP A 192 -13.96 4.85 39.62
CA ASP A 192 -12.78 5.66 39.34
C ASP A 192 -11.70 5.30 40.38
N LEU A 193 -10.86 4.34 40.03
CA LEU A 193 -9.78 3.83 40.91
C LEU A 193 -8.76 4.93 41.19
N ALA A 194 -8.43 5.77 40.21
CA ALA A 194 -7.51 6.90 40.40
C ALA A 194 -8.04 7.93 41.42
N ALA A 195 -9.36 8.16 41.45
CA ALA A 195 -9.98 9.07 42.40
C ALA A 195 -10.51 8.38 43.67
N LEU A 196 -10.30 7.06 43.82
CA LEU A 196 -10.67 6.25 44.99
C LEU A 196 -12.17 6.33 45.34
N LYS A 197 -13.02 6.34 44.33
CA LYS A 197 -14.47 6.53 44.50
C LYS A 197 -15.28 5.74 43.46
N GLY A 198 -16.54 5.51 43.77
CA GLY A 198 -17.49 5.01 42.80
C GLY A 198 -18.95 5.13 43.22
N THR A 199 -19.83 4.57 42.40
CA THR A 199 -21.26 4.39 42.69
C THR A 199 -21.71 3.02 42.23
N ASN A 200 -22.42 2.32 43.11
CA ASN A 200 -23.02 1.01 42.82
C ASN A 200 -24.26 1.15 41.92
N SER A 201 -24.78 0.03 41.45
CA SER A 201 -25.93 -0.10 40.54
C SER A 201 -27.25 0.42 41.12
N ASP A 202 -27.35 0.56 42.45
CA ASP A 202 -28.48 1.20 43.14
C ASP A 202 -28.29 2.72 43.33
N GLY A 203 -27.17 3.28 42.86
CA GLY A 203 -26.78 4.68 43.01
C GLY A 203 -26.10 5.01 44.34
N SER A 204 -25.87 4.02 45.21
CA SER A 204 -25.18 4.21 46.48
C SER A 204 -23.69 4.50 46.26
N ALA A 205 -23.10 5.32 47.13
CA ALA A 205 -21.70 5.73 47.01
C ALA A 205 -20.74 4.62 47.44
N LEU A 206 -19.61 4.50 46.73
CA LEU A 206 -18.49 3.64 47.07
C LEU A 206 -17.25 4.51 47.34
N VAL A 207 -16.51 4.18 48.39
CA VAL A 207 -15.13 4.65 48.62
C VAL A 207 -14.25 3.43 48.49
N ILE A 208 -13.30 3.46 47.57
CA ILE A 208 -12.53 2.27 47.15
C ILE A 208 -11.03 2.57 47.19
N SER A 209 -10.24 1.71 47.82
CA SER A 209 -8.77 1.77 47.85
C SER A 209 -8.15 0.38 47.77
N GLY A 210 -6.89 0.31 47.34
CA GLY A 210 -6.17 -0.97 47.16
C GLY A 210 -6.94 -1.94 46.27
N ILE A 211 -7.46 -1.46 45.13
CA ILE A 211 -8.15 -2.28 44.14
C ILE A 211 -7.45 -2.06 42.81
N GLU A 212 -7.07 -3.15 42.17
CA GLU A 212 -6.35 -3.17 40.89
C GLU A 212 -7.24 -3.65 39.76
N HIS A 213 -8.29 -4.42 40.05
CA HIS A 213 -9.16 -5.02 39.04
C HIS A 213 -10.63 -4.74 39.33
N VAL A 214 -11.42 -4.51 38.27
CA VAL A 214 -12.85 -4.20 38.40
C VAL A 214 -13.65 -5.01 37.40
N ASN A 215 -14.67 -5.68 37.90
CA ASN A 215 -15.76 -6.24 37.13
C ASN A 215 -17.02 -5.40 37.33
N GLY A 216 -17.51 -4.83 36.24
CA GLY A 216 -18.75 -4.09 36.15
C GLY A 216 -20.00 -4.94 36.42
N GLY A 217 -21.16 -4.30 36.32
CA GLY A 217 -22.47 -4.90 36.45
C GLY A 217 -23.05 -5.37 35.10
N VAL A 218 -24.38 -5.52 35.08
CA VAL A 218 -25.14 -5.87 33.85
C VAL A 218 -25.78 -4.64 33.19
N GLY A 219 -25.36 -3.45 33.58
CA GLY A 219 -25.86 -2.17 33.08
C GLY A 219 -24.74 -1.40 32.37
N ASN A 220 -25.08 -0.24 31.81
CA ASN A 220 -24.10 0.60 31.11
C ASN A 220 -23.14 1.27 32.09
N ASP A 221 -21.95 0.70 32.22
CA ASP A 221 -20.97 1.04 33.23
C ASP A 221 -20.00 2.13 32.75
N THR A 222 -19.42 2.84 33.70
CA THR A 222 -18.29 3.74 33.47
C THR A 222 -17.17 3.34 34.43
N ILE A 223 -16.08 2.81 33.91
CA ILE A 223 -14.96 2.31 34.70
C ILE A 223 -13.70 3.07 34.29
N THR A 224 -12.99 3.63 35.24
CA THR A 224 -11.68 4.27 35.05
C THR A 224 -10.69 3.64 36.02
N GLY A 225 -9.61 3.09 35.48
CA GLY A 225 -8.51 2.53 36.24
C GLY A 225 -7.60 3.61 36.85
N ASN A 226 -6.38 3.22 37.19
CA ASN A 226 -5.41 4.06 37.87
C ASN A 226 -4.08 4.13 37.09
N ALA A 227 -2.95 4.07 37.78
CA ALA A 227 -1.62 4.13 37.16
C ALA A 227 -0.86 2.79 37.24
N LEU A 228 -1.56 1.75 37.69
CA LEU A 228 -1.09 0.37 37.79
C LEU A 228 -1.71 -0.43 36.64
N ASP A 229 -1.15 -1.60 36.37
CA ASP A 229 -1.68 -2.53 35.39
C ASP A 229 -3.04 -3.06 35.87
N ASN A 230 -4.14 -2.62 35.27
CA ASN A 230 -5.49 -2.97 35.68
C ASN A 230 -6.11 -4.02 34.75
N ILE A 231 -7.05 -4.80 35.30
CA ILE A 231 -7.94 -5.66 34.51
C ILE A 231 -9.36 -5.15 34.71
N LEU A 232 -9.97 -4.65 33.64
CA LEU A 232 -11.24 -3.92 33.68
C LEU A 232 -12.25 -4.59 32.74
N GLY A 233 -13.33 -5.12 33.32
CA GLY A 233 -14.43 -5.77 32.60
C GLY A 233 -15.74 -4.99 32.73
N GLY A 234 -16.42 -4.75 31.61
CA GLY A 234 -17.75 -4.11 31.56
C GLY A 234 -18.91 -5.09 31.75
N ASN A 235 -18.72 -6.37 31.42
CA ASN A 235 -19.76 -7.39 31.40
C ASN A 235 -20.87 -7.10 30.39
N ALA A 236 -22.09 -6.79 30.81
CA ALA A 236 -23.20 -6.58 29.88
C ALA A 236 -23.65 -5.13 29.96
N GLY A 237 -23.80 -4.46 28.83
CA GLY A 237 -24.12 -3.03 28.82
C GLY A 237 -23.49 -2.34 27.62
N ASP A 238 -23.86 -1.08 27.40
CA ASP A 238 -23.03 -0.22 26.55
C ASP A 238 -22.04 0.53 27.47
N ASP A 239 -20.83 0.03 27.60
CA ASP A 239 -19.88 0.44 28.63
C ASP A 239 -18.84 1.45 28.16
N PHE A 240 -18.33 2.24 29.10
CA PHE A 240 -17.16 3.10 28.90
C PHE A 240 -16.06 2.68 29.87
N ILE A 241 -14.97 2.12 29.34
CA ILE A 241 -13.85 1.64 30.14
C ILE A 241 -12.60 2.41 29.74
N LYS A 242 -11.91 2.95 30.74
CA LYS A 242 -10.62 3.61 30.59
C LYS A 242 -9.57 2.95 31.49
N GLY A 243 -8.48 2.44 30.92
CA GLY A 243 -7.35 1.84 31.63
C GLY A 243 -6.64 2.87 32.51
N GLY A 244 -5.93 3.81 31.89
CA GLY A 244 -5.23 4.87 32.61
C GLY A 244 -3.76 4.96 32.21
N ASP A 245 -2.86 4.95 33.18
CA ASP A 245 -1.46 4.61 32.92
C ASP A 245 -1.25 3.14 33.37
N GLY A 246 -0.30 2.41 32.78
CA GLY A 246 -0.06 0.99 33.11
C GLY A 246 -0.36 0.10 31.90
N ASP A 247 0.09 -1.15 31.94
CA ASP A 247 -0.20 -2.12 30.87
C ASP A 247 -1.54 -2.80 31.18
N ASP A 248 -2.64 -2.25 30.67
CA ASP A 248 -4.00 -2.63 31.07
C ASP A 248 -4.61 -3.76 30.23
N ILE A 249 -5.54 -4.52 30.80
CA ILE A 249 -6.40 -5.50 30.09
C ILE A 249 -7.85 -5.03 30.13
N LEU A 250 -8.42 -4.76 28.96
CA LEU A 250 -9.77 -4.20 28.82
C LEU A 250 -10.72 -5.19 28.14
N LEU A 251 -11.85 -5.48 28.80
CA LEU A 251 -12.91 -6.36 28.32
C LEU A 251 -14.24 -5.60 28.29
N GLY A 252 -14.79 -5.37 27.10
CA GLY A 252 -16.13 -4.78 26.95
C GLY A 252 -17.28 -5.79 27.02
N ASP A 253 -17.01 -7.06 26.67
CA ASP A 253 -18.01 -8.14 26.69
C ASP A 253 -19.28 -7.87 25.86
N GLU A 254 -20.50 -7.93 26.42
CA GLU A 254 -21.77 -7.83 25.68
C GLU A 254 -22.22 -6.37 25.56
N GLY A 255 -22.50 -5.89 24.33
CA GLY A 255 -23.06 -4.55 24.09
C GLY A 255 -22.12 -3.60 23.35
N ASN A 256 -22.45 -2.31 23.26
CA ASN A 256 -21.65 -1.34 22.49
C ASN A 256 -20.69 -0.55 23.37
N ASP A 257 -19.44 -1.00 23.42
CA ASP A 257 -18.47 -0.44 24.37
C ASP A 257 -17.46 0.48 23.73
N THR A 258 -16.98 1.41 24.54
CA THR A 258 -15.80 2.22 24.26
C THR A 258 -14.71 1.86 25.26
N LEU A 259 -13.59 1.36 24.74
CA LEU A 259 -12.43 0.93 25.51
C LEU A 259 -11.26 1.86 25.18
N ASP A 260 -10.71 2.54 26.19
CA ASP A 260 -9.59 3.47 26.09
C ASP A 260 -8.45 2.99 26.99
N GLY A 261 -7.37 2.44 26.42
CA GLY A 261 -6.25 1.88 27.17
C GLY A 261 -5.51 2.97 27.93
N GLY A 262 -5.08 4.01 27.22
CA GLY A 262 -4.44 5.17 27.82
C GLY A 262 -2.95 5.17 27.54
N ALA A 263 -2.11 5.02 28.56
CA ALA A 263 -0.66 4.99 28.41
C ALA A 263 -0.08 3.69 28.96
N GLY A 264 0.66 2.95 28.15
CA GLY A 264 1.12 1.60 28.48
C GLY A 264 0.98 0.71 27.26
N ASP A 265 1.49 -0.52 27.33
CA ASP A 265 1.28 -1.53 26.30
C ASP A 265 -0.03 -2.30 26.62
N ASP A 266 -1.16 -1.82 26.10
CA ASP A 266 -2.50 -2.28 26.51
C ASP A 266 -3.04 -3.48 25.68
N LEU A 267 -3.90 -4.29 26.30
CA LEU A 267 -4.52 -5.46 25.69
C LEU A 267 -6.06 -5.38 25.68
N PHE A 268 -6.65 -5.38 24.48
CA PHE A 268 -8.09 -5.30 24.27
C PHE A 268 -8.68 -6.63 23.84
N TYR A 269 -9.67 -7.13 24.59
CA TYR A 269 -10.49 -8.27 24.18
C TYR A 269 -11.77 -7.78 23.50
N ILE A 270 -11.90 -8.03 22.20
CA ILE A 270 -13.07 -7.56 21.44
C ILE A 270 -14.23 -8.55 21.42
N GLY A 271 -13.99 -9.78 21.88
CA GLY A 271 -15.01 -10.82 21.96
C GLY A 271 -15.62 -10.92 23.35
N GLU A 272 -16.83 -11.46 23.39
CA GLU A 272 -17.49 -11.85 24.63
C GLU A 272 -16.74 -13.05 25.25
N THR A 273 -16.42 -12.94 26.54
CA THR A 273 -15.88 -14.06 27.35
C THR A 273 -16.95 -15.10 27.72
N SER A 274 -18.23 -14.73 27.57
CA SER A 274 -19.38 -15.59 27.81
C SER A 274 -19.67 -16.48 26.60
N GLN A 275 -19.71 -17.81 26.82
CA GLN A 275 -19.95 -18.80 25.76
C GLN A 275 -21.39 -18.78 25.21
N THR A 276 -22.30 -18.03 25.83
CA THR A 276 -23.73 -18.04 25.50
C THR A 276 -24.19 -16.84 24.67
N ALA A 277 -23.38 -15.79 24.56
CA ALA A 277 -23.69 -14.61 23.77
C ALA A 277 -22.98 -14.65 22.40
N PHE A 278 -23.60 -13.98 21.43
CA PHE A 278 -23.30 -14.11 20.02
C PHE A 278 -22.66 -12.83 19.46
N TYR A 279 -21.41 -12.50 19.79
CA TYR A 279 -20.65 -11.40 19.14
C TYR A 279 -21.52 -10.15 18.92
N THR A 280 -22.25 -9.74 19.97
CA THR A 280 -23.27 -8.71 19.90
C THR A 280 -22.71 -7.38 20.36
N GLY A 281 -22.97 -6.35 19.56
CA GLY A 281 -22.57 -4.98 19.88
C GLY A 281 -21.22 -4.55 19.29
N ASN A 282 -21.11 -3.25 19.04
CA ASN A 282 -19.96 -2.65 18.36
C ASN A 282 -18.94 -2.19 19.38
N LYS A 283 -17.65 -2.40 19.13
CA LYS A 283 -16.58 -1.91 20.00
C LYS A 283 -15.82 -0.75 19.36
N VAL A 284 -15.51 0.26 20.17
CA VAL A 284 -14.55 1.32 19.83
C VAL A 284 -13.34 1.12 20.72
N LEU A 285 -12.18 0.87 20.11
CA LEU A 285 -10.91 0.66 20.80
C LEU A 285 -10.00 1.85 20.55
N ILE A 286 -9.46 2.40 21.63
CA ILE A 286 -8.51 3.51 21.63
C ILE A 286 -7.31 3.00 22.42
N GLY A 287 -6.20 2.64 21.75
CA GLY A 287 -4.99 2.16 22.41
C GLY A 287 -4.36 3.27 23.24
N GLY A 288 -3.73 4.22 22.56
CA GLY A 288 -3.25 5.45 23.18
C GLY A 288 -1.74 5.57 23.00
N ALA A 289 -1.01 5.66 24.10
CA ALA A 289 0.44 5.79 24.09
C ALA A 289 1.11 4.49 24.54
N GLY A 290 1.68 3.74 23.60
CA GLY A 290 2.44 2.54 23.89
C GLY A 290 2.39 1.60 22.70
N ARG A 291 2.50 0.30 22.93
CA ARG A 291 2.25 -0.73 21.92
C ARG A 291 1.03 -1.54 22.32
N ASP A 292 -0.07 -1.25 21.65
CA ASP A 292 -1.37 -1.77 22.00
C ASP A 292 -1.75 -2.96 21.11
N GLN A 293 -2.46 -3.92 21.69
CA GLN A 293 -2.87 -5.14 21.02
C GLN A 293 -4.37 -5.36 21.15
N ALA A 294 -5.03 -5.66 20.03
CA ALA A 294 -6.40 -6.17 20.02
C ALA A 294 -6.44 -7.67 19.73
N ILE A 295 -7.17 -8.42 20.55
CA ILE A 295 -7.42 -9.85 20.34
C ILE A 295 -8.78 -10.02 19.67
N LEU A 296 -8.80 -10.60 18.46
CA LEU A 296 -10.04 -11.02 17.81
C LEU A 296 -10.55 -12.31 18.46
N ASN A 297 -11.87 -12.44 18.59
CA ASN A 297 -12.48 -13.71 18.94
C ASN A 297 -12.79 -14.51 17.67
N GLY A 298 -12.27 -15.74 17.58
CA GLY A 298 -12.37 -16.55 16.37
C GLY A 298 -11.30 -16.22 15.32
N GLU A 299 -11.43 -16.81 14.13
CA GLU A 299 -10.45 -16.67 13.06
C GLU A 299 -10.67 -15.37 12.28
N LEU A 300 -9.59 -14.78 11.75
CA LEU A 300 -9.68 -13.62 10.84
C LEU A 300 -10.59 -13.87 9.62
N SER A 301 -10.77 -15.14 9.23
CA SER A 301 -11.67 -15.56 8.14
C SER A 301 -13.14 -15.28 8.41
N GLU A 302 -13.52 -15.02 9.67
CA GLU A 302 -14.88 -14.68 10.11
C GLU A 302 -15.18 -13.18 10.00
N TYR A 303 -14.17 -12.36 9.67
CA TYR A 303 -14.27 -10.91 9.60
C TYR A 303 -14.11 -10.39 8.18
N THR A 304 -14.74 -9.26 7.89
CA THR A 304 -14.31 -8.33 6.84
C THR A 304 -13.61 -7.14 7.49
N TYR A 305 -12.76 -6.44 6.75
CA TYR A 305 -12.07 -5.25 7.27
C TYR A 305 -11.99 -4.15 6.22
N ARG A 306 -11.94 -2.91 6.69
CA ARG A 306 -11.75 -1.70 5.87
C ARG A 306 -11.04 -0.63 6.68
N PHE A 307 -10.41 0.31 6.00
CA PHE A 307 -10.05 1.59 6.62
C PHE A 307 -11.20 2.58 6.41
N ASP A 308 -11.57 3.32 7.44
CA ASP A 308 -12.57 4.39 7.34
C ASP A 308 -11.98 5.73 6.88
N ASP A 309 -12.81 6.77 6.81
CA ASP A 309 -12.40 8.11 6.36
C ASP A 309 -11.41 8.80 7.33
N ALA A 310 -11.37 8.37 8.59
CA ALA A 310 -10.39 8.81 9.58
C ALA A 310 -9.08 8.00 9.51
N GLY A 311 -9.03 6.96 8.67
CA GLY A 311 -7.88 6.07 8.52
C GLY A 311 -7.77 5.03 9.64
N GLN A 312 -8.85 4.80 10.40
CA GLN A 312 -8.96 3.76 11.42
C GLN A 312 -9.30 2.42 10.77
N LEU A 313 -8.72 1.34 11.28
CA LEU A 313 -9.04 -0.01 10.85
C LEU A 313 -10.35 -0.45 11.50
N VAL A 314 -11.31 -0.86 10.69
CA VAL A 314 -12.62 -1.33 11.15
C VAL A 314 -12.81 -2.76 10.71
N PHE A 315 -12.95 -3.67 11.69
CA PHE A 315 -13.41 -5.03 11.46
C PHE A 315 -14.94 -5.08 11.49
N THR A 316 -15.50 -6.01 10.74
CA THR A 316 -16.93 -6.34 10.80
C THR A 316 -17.07 -7.85 10.80
N HIS A 317 -17.65 -8.39 11.86
CA HIS A 317 -17.90 -9.82 11.98
C HIS A 317 -18.99 -10.25 10.98
N LYS A 318 -18.74 -11.29 10.18
CA LYS A 318 -19.61 -11.67 9.05
C LYS A 318 -20.97 -12.20 9.49
N ALA A 319 -21.03 -12.88 10.64
CA ALA A 319 -22.26 -13.51 11.11
C ALA A 319 -23.16 -12.55 11.89
N SER A 320 -22.60 -11.78 12.82
CA SER A 320 -23.37 -10.85 13.67
C SER A 320 -23.52 -9.46 13.06
N GLY A 321 -22.59 -9.04 12.19
CA GLY A 321 -22.54 -7.67 11.67
C GLY A 321 -21.96 -6.66 12.65
N ALA A 322 -21.53 -7.09 13.84
CA ALA A 322 -20.86 -6.25 14.82
C ALA A 322 -19.57 -5.65 14.23
N THR A 323 -19.31 -4.39 14.58
CA THR A 323 -18.15 -3.64 14.11
C THR A 323 -17.18 -3.33 15.23
N TYR A 324 -15.88 -3.37 14.92
CA TYR A 324 -14.80 -3.09 15.86
C TYR A 324 -13.90 -2.05 15.23
N ALA A 325 -13.97 -0.81 15.72
CA ALA A 325 -13.20 0.32 15.23
C ALA A 325 -11.95 0.51 16.07
N LEU A 326 -10.77 0.40 15.46
CA LEU A 326 -9.48 0.41 16.13
C LEU A 326 -8.74 1.71 15.83
N SER A 327 -8.42 2.45 16.90
CA SER A 327 -7.63 3.67 16.86
C SER A 327 -6.41 3.54 17.77
N GLY A 328 -5.22 3.82 17.25
CA GLY A 328 -3.99 3.71 18.04
C GLY A 328 -3.68 2.29 18.50
N ILE A 329 -4.12 1.27 17.76
CA ILE A 329 -3.75 -0.13 17.99
C ILE A 329 -2.63 -0.50 17.01
N GLU A 330 -1.55 -1.12 17.49
CA GLU A 330 -0.40 -1.50 16.66
C GLU A 330 -0.52 -2.93 16.12
N THR A 331 -1.03 -3.84 16.95
CA THR A 331 -1.04 -5.28 16.64
C THR A 331 -2.40 -5.92 16.86
N ILE A 332 -2.68 -6.96 16.09
CA ILE A 332 -3.91 -7.75 16.17
C ILE A 332 -3.54 -9.22 16.27
N PHE A 333 -4.09 -9.90 17.26
CA PHE A 333 -3.97 -11.35 17.41
C PHE A 333 -5.27 -12.03 16.98
N ASP A 334 -5.19 -12.89 15.97
CA ASP A 334 -6.35 -13.60 15.38
C ASP A 334 -6.55 -15.01 15.94
N GLY A 335 -5.99 -15.30 17.13
CA GLY A 335 -5.98 -16.62 17.74
C GLY A 335 -4.90 -17.56 17.19
N ILE A 336 -4.22 -17.18 16.10
CA ILE A 336 -3.16 -18.00 15.47
C ILE A 336 -1.86 -17.19 15.33
N VAL A 337 -1.95 -15.97 14.81
CA VAL A 337 -0.81 -15.13 14.46
C VAL A 337 -1.06 -13.69 14.90
N GLU A 338 -0.02 -13.07 15.43
CA GLU A 338 0.04 -11.63 15.64
C GLU A 338 0.41 -10.92 14.33
N ARG A 339 -0.40 -9.93 13.94
CA ARG A 339 -0.25 -9.15 12.70
C ARG A 339 -0.13 -7.68 13.04
N SER A 340 0.64 -6.93 12.26
CA SER A 340 0.61 -5.48 12.37
C SER A 340 -0.68 -4.95 11.76
N VAL A 341 -1.24 -3.89 12.33
CA VAL A 341 -2.35 -3.15 11.70
C VAL A 341 -2.00 -2.68 10.29
N ASP A 342 -0.72 -2.39 10.01
CA ASP A 342 -0.26 -2.01 8.67
C ASP A 342 -0.34 -3.15 7.64
N ASP A 343 -0.35 -4.42 8.06
CA ASP A 343 -0.53 -5.56 7.16
C ASP A 343 -1.94 -5.60 6.52
N PHE A 344 -2.90 -4.89 7.13
CA PHE A 344 -4.26 -4.76 6.60
C PHE A 344 -4.40 -3.61 5.61
N ARG A 345 -3.42 -2.71 5.53
CA ARG A 345 -3.46 -1.60 4.58
C ARG A 345 -3.41 -2.16 3.16
N PRO A 346 -4.26 -1.67 2.25
CA PRO A 346 -4.15 -2.05 0.86
C PRO A 346 -2.73 -1.70 0.39
N VAL A 347 -2.03 -2.68 -0.18
CA VAL A 347 -0.72 -2.47 -0.78
C VAL A 347 -0.89 -1.45 -1.90
N VAL A 348 -0.54 -0.19 -1.62
CA VAL A 348 -0.42 0.84 -2.65
C VAL A 348 0.83 0.48 -3.42
N THR A 349 0.68 -0.29 -4.49
CA THR A 349 1.79 -0.42 -5.44
C THR A 349 2.08 0.98 -5.96
N PRO A 350 3.34 1.47 -5.90
CA PRO A 350 3.65 2.77 -6.43
C PRO A 350 3.22 2.78 -7.89
N SER A 351 2.31 3.69 -8.22
CA SER A 351 1.81 3.89 -9.57
C SER A 351 3.00 4.29 -10.44
N ASN A 352 3.49 3.35 -11.25
CA ASN A 352 4.53 3.61 -12.23
C ASN A 352 4.08 4.73 -13.19
N THR A 353 4.80 5.86 -13.19
CA THR A 353 4.50 7.04 -13.98
C THR A 353 5.34 7.04 -15.25
N ALA A 354 4.71 7.17 -16.42
CA ALA A 354 5.43 7.17 -17.67
C ALA A 354 6.47 8.32 -17.77
N PRO A 355 7.64 8.08 -18.38
CA PRO A 355 8.68 9.09 -18.54
C PRO A 355 8.20 10.28 -19.38
N THR A 356 8.66 11.48 -19.04
CA THR A 356 8.26 12.75 -19.67
C THR A 356 9.45 13.52 -20.22
N SER A 357 9.17 14.64 -20.90
CA SER A 357 10.20 15.60 -21.36
C SER A 357 11.26 14.97 -22.28
N LEU A 358 10.84 14.14 -23.23
CA LEU A 358 11.72 13.56 -24.23
C LEU A 358 12.33 14.68 -25.11
N THR A 359 13.66 14.75 -25.14
CA THR A 359 14.47 15.78 -25.80
C THR A 359 15.53 15.16 -26.70
N LEU A 360 16.02 15.95 -27.66
CA LEU A 360 17.12 15.61 -28.55
C LEU A 360 18.08 16.80 -28.62
N THR A 361 19.36 16.60 -28.29
CA THR A 361 20.34 17.70 -28.16
C THR A 361 20.64 18.43 -29.49
N SER A 362 20.51 17.74 -30.62
CA SER A 362 20.75 18.28 -31.96
C SER A 362 19.80 17.60 -32.95
N GLY A 363 19.10 18.40 -33.76
CA GLY A 363 18.09 17.94 -34.71
C GLY A 363 18.48 18.19 -36.17
N TRP A 364 19.77 18.05 -36.50
CA TRP A 364 20.23 18.23 -37.87
C TRP A 364 21.42 17.33 -38.23
N VAL A 365 21.60 17.09 -39.52
CA VAL A 365 22.68 16.29 -40.09
C VAL A 365 23.06 16.84 -41.47
N TRP A 366 24.32 16.69 -41.89
CA TRP A 366 24.71 17.02 -43.26
C TRP A 366 24.20 15.94 -44.22
N GLU A 367 23.88 16.32 -45.45
CA GLU A 367 23.65 15.33 -46.50
C GLU A 367 24.92 14.48 -46.76
N ASN A 368 24.74 13.31 -47.39
CA ASN A 368 25.81 12.33 -47.64
C ASN A 368 26.56 11.85 -46.37
N THR A 369 26.00 12.08 -45.18
CA THR A 369 26.58 11.60 -43.92
C THR A 369 26.59 10.07 -43.89
N ASN A 370 27.78 9.49 -43.69
CA ASN A 370 27.95 8.04 -43.55
C ASN A 370 27.17 7.48 -42.36
N GLY A 371 26.83 6.19 -42.44
CA GLY A 371 26.16 5.46 -41.35
C GLY A 371 26.92 5.51 -40.02
N ASN A 372 26.17 5.33 -38.93
CA ASN A 372 26.63 5.34 -37.54
C ASN A 372 27.14 6.70 -37.04
N LYS A 373 26.91 7.79 -37.78
CA LYS A 373 27.23 9.14 -37.31
C LYS A 373 26.09 9.71 -36.46
N PRO A 374 26.39 10.35 -35.32
CA PRO A 374 25.37 10.87 -34.42
C PRO A 374 24.69 12.10 -35.00
N VAL A 375 23.35 12.12 -34.88
CA VAL A 375 22.49 13.29 -35.11
C VAL A 375 22.39 14.10 -33.82
N GLY A 376 22.10 13.42 -32.71
CA GLY A 376 21.96 14.01 -31.38
C GLY A 376 21.82 12.94 -30.29
N VAL A 377 21.82 13.39 -29.04
CA VAL A 377 21.63 12.55 -27.85
C VAL A 377 20.22 12.76 -27.32
N LEU A 378 19.55 11.66 -26.99
CA LEU A 378 18.23 11.62 -26.39
C LEU A 378 18.32 11.73 -24.86
N GLY A 379 17.37 12.45 -24.28
CA GLY A 379 17.21 12.57 -22.83
C GLY A 379 15.74 12.67 -22.45
N ALA A 380 15.37 12.17 -21.29
CA ALA A 380 14.03 12.26 -20.72
C ALA A 380 14.11 12.25 -19.19
N LYS A 381 13.00 12.56 -18.52
CA LYS A 381 12.88 12.54 -17.06
C LYS A 381 11.86 11.51 -16.64
N ASP A 382 12.16 10.85 -15.53
CA ASP A 382 11.29 9.88 -14.90
C ASP A 382 11.19 10.23 -13.41
N VAL A 383 9.97 10.29 -12.88
CA VAL A 383 9.74 10.70 -11.49
C VAL A 383 9.99 9.55 -10.51
N ASP A 384 9.87 8.31 -10.99
CA ASP A 384 10.09 7.09 -10.23
C ASP A 384 11.58 6.68 -10.23
N GLY A 385 12.39 7.33 -11.07
CA GLY A 385 13.83 7.11 -11.17
C GLY A 385 14.20 5.89 -12.01
N ASP A 386 13.27 5.41 -12.84
CA ASP A 386 13.44 4.17 -13.59
C ASP A 386 14.43 4.30 -14.76
N LYS A 387 15.03 3.17 -15.14
CA LYS A 387 16.04 3.11 -16.20
C LYS A 387 15.37 3.27 -17.57
N LEU A 388 15.75 4.31 -18.29
CA LEU A 388 15.13 4.63 -19.57
C LEU A 388 15.77 3.92 -20.77
N THR A 389 14.91 3.51 -21.70
CA THR A 389 15.27 2.92 -22.99
C THR A 389 14.59 3.68 -24.13
N TYR A 390 15.24 3.74 -25.29
CA TYR A 390 14.78 4.52 -26.45
C TYR A 390 14.61 3.62 -27.68
N SER A 391 13.55 3.87 -28.44
CA SER A 391 13.26 3.17 -29.70
C SER A 391 12.66 4.13 -30.74
N LEU A 392 12.64 3.73 -32.01
CA LEU A 392 11.97 4.47 -33.08
C LEU A 392 10.64 3.81 -33.41
N VAL A 393 9.59 4.61 -33.36
CA VAL A 393 8.26 4.28 -33.89
C VAL A 393 8.22 4.59 -35.40
N ASP A 394 8.91 5.66 -35.82
CA ASP A 394 9.15 6.00 -37.23
C ASP A 394 10.62 6.38 -37.39
N ASP A 395 11.32 5.65 -38.26
CA ASP A 395 12.75 5.75 -38.55
C ASP A 395 13.04 6.54 -39.86
N ALA A 396 12.05 7.25 -40.37
CA ALA A 396 12.06 7.96 -41.64
C ALA A 396 12.36 7.06 -42.86
N ARG A 397 11.75 5.87 -42.89
CA ARG A 397 11.96 4.82 -43.92
C ARG A 397 13.38 4.26 -43.88
N GLY A 398 13.87 3.96 -42.68
CA GLY A 398 15.17 3.35 -42.43
C GLY A 398 16.36 4.30 -42.55
N ARG A 399 16.15 5.63 -42.52
CA ARG A 399 17.25 6.61 -42.60
C ARG A 399 17.97 6.82 -41.27
N PHE A 400 17.31 6.53 -40.15
CA PHE A 400 17.86 6.71 -38.80
C PHE A 400 17.72 5.44 -37.97
N LYS A 401 18.56 5.31 -36.94
CA LYS A 401 18.46 4.24 -35.92
C LYS A 401 18.86 4.76 -34.54
N ILE A 402 18.55 3.98 -33.51
CA ILE A 402 18.98 4.25 -32.13
C ILE A 402 20.23 3.42 -31.82
N ASP A 403 21.22 4.06 -31.20
CA ASP A 403 22.39 3.43 -30.59
C ASP A 403 22.52 3.89 -29.13
N GLY A 404 22.03 3.06 -28.20
CA GLY A 404 21.88 3.43 -26.79
C GLY A 404 20.89 4.59 -26.61
N ASN A 405 21.40 5.76 -26.20
CA ASN A 405 20.63 7.00 -26.11
C ASN A 405 20.95 7.99 -27.24
N LYS A 406 21.53 7.54 -28.36
CA LYS A 406 21.87 8.41 -29.49
C LYS A 406 20.97 8.10 -30.67
N LEU A 407 20.46 9.15 -31.30
CA LEU A 407 19.91 9.05 -32.65
C LEU A 407 21.07 9.15 -33.64
N VAL A 408 21.22 8.16 -34.52
CA VAL A 408 22.31 8.08 -35.50
C VAL A 408 21.77 7.84 -36.90
N VAL A 409 22.56 8.19 -37.91
CA VAL A 409 22.27 7.87 -39.31
C VAL A 409 22.40 6.35 -39.52
N ALA A 410 21.42 5.74 -40.16
CA ALA A 410 21.46 4.32 -40.49
C ALA A 410 22.47 4.02 -41.60
N GLU A 411 22.99 2.80 -41.64
CA GLU A 411 23.88 2.38 -42.73
C GLU A 411 23.12 2.35 -44.05
N GLY A 412 23.70 2.91 -45.12
CA GLY A 412 23.07 3.02 -46.43
C GLY A 412 21.96 4.08 -46.53
N ALA A 413 21.77 4.92 -45.51
CA ALA A 413 20.81 6.01 -45.58
C ALA A 413 21.17 7.01 -46.69
N ASN A 414 20.22 7.30 -47.58
CA ASN A 414 20.36 8.36 -48.57
C ASN A 414 19.75 9.65 -48.04
N LEU A 415 20.61 10.54 -47.52
CA LEU A 415 20.25 11.89 -47.09
C LEU A 415 20.72 12.87 -48.17
N ASP A 416 19.76 13.49 -48.85
CA ASP A 416 19.93 14.37 -50.01
C ASP A 416 19.05 15.60 -49.75
N TYR A 417 19.67 16.78 -49.69
CA TYR A 417 19.00 18.02 -49.31
C TYR A 417 17.98 18.49 -50.38
N GLU A 418 18.32 18.33 -51.65
CA GLU A 418 17.48 18.65 -52.82
C GLU A 418 16.24 17.76 -52.87
N GLN A 419 16.39 16.49 -52.47
CA GLN A 419 15.27 15.56 -52.36
C GLN A 419 14.38 15.87 -51.15
N ALA A 420 14.99 16.12 -50.00
CA ALA A 420 14.27 16.41 -48.76
C ALA A 420 15.14 17.16 -47.75
N LYS A 421 14.78 18.43 -47.50
CA LYS A 421 15.45 19.30 -46.52
C LYS A 421 15.28 18.87 -45.05
N SER A 422 14.39 17.92 -44.79
CA SER A 422 14.16 17.40 -43.45
C SER A 422 13.47 16.06 -43.46
N HIS A 423 13.64 15.31 -42.37
CA HIS A 423 12.94 14.08 -42.08
C HIS A 423 12.25 14.16 -40.73
N ILE A 424 11.14 13.46 -40.60
CA ILE A 424 10.46 13.29 -39.30
C ILE A 424 10.86 11.93 -38.76
N VAL A 425 11.20 11.88 -37.48
CA VAL A 425 11.32 10.63 -36.71
C VAL A 425 10.41 10.71 -35.50
N ILE A 426 9.82 9.59 -35.12
CA ILE A 426 9.02 9.47 -33.90
C ILE A 426 9.80 8.57 -32.96
N VAL A 427 10.27 9.14 -31.84
CA VAL A 427 11.04 8.42 -30.83
C VAL A 427 10.11 8.09 -29.67
N GLN A 428 10.22 6.86 -29.16
CA GLN A 428 9.60 6.43 -27.92
C GLN A 428 10.67 6.32 -26.83
N VAL A 429 10.33 6.75 -25.61
CA VAL A 429 11.07 6.43 -24.39
C VAL A 429 10.20 5.58 -23.48
N SER A 430 10.78 4.52 -22.90
CA SER A 430 10.11 3.63 -21.94
C SER A 430 10.95 3.43 -20.68
N ASP A 431 10.26 3.32 -19.55
CA ASP A 431 10.80 3.00 -18.22
C ASP A 431 11.01 1.49 -17.98
N GLY A 432 10.56 0.63 -18.90
CA GLY A 432 10.64 -0.83 -18.76
C GLY A 432 9.65 -1.46 -17.77
N ARG A 433 8.74 -0.65 -17.19
CA ARG A 433 7.70 -1.06 -16.24
C ARG A 433 6.28 -0.81 -16.75
N GLY A 434 6.16 -0.41 -18.01
CA GLY A 434 4.90 -0.26 -18.73
C GLY A 434 4.54 1.19 -19.05
N GLY A 435 5.30 2.17 -18.53
CA GLY A 435 5.19 3.56 -18.94
C GLY A 435 6.04 3.85 -20.17
N ALA A 436 5.44 4.58 -21.11
CA ALA A 436 6.13 5.05 -22.30
C ALA A 436 5.54 6.37 -22.80
N SER A 437 6.39 7.21 -23.37
CA SER A 437 5.97 8.42 -24.09
C SER A 437 6.64 8.51 -25.45
N THR A 438 6.00 9.23 -26.38
CA THR A 438 6.52 9.45 -27.72
C THR A 438 6.68 10.94 -27.99
N GLN A 439 7.69 11.28 -28.78
CA GLN A 439 7.92 12.64 -29.26
C GLN A 439 8.34 12.61 -30.72
N THR A 440 7.74 13.51 -31.50
CA THR A 440 8.11 13.75 -32.88
C THR A 440 9.28 14.72 -32.93
N PHE A 441 10.35 14.35 -33.63
CA PHE A 441 11.48 15.22 -33.94
C PHE A 441 11.59 15.44 -35.44
N THR A 442 11.86 16.68 -35.83
CA THR A 442 12.23 17.02 -37.21
C THR A 442 13.74 17.11 -37.29
N ILE A 443 14.34 16.26 -38.11
CA ILE A 443 15.77 16.26 -38.41
C ILE A 443 16.01 17.04 -39.68
N SER A 444 16.62 18.21 -39.58
CA SER A 444 16.99 19.02 -40.76
C SER A 444 18.20 18.41 -41.47
N VAL A 445 18.11 18.28 -42.78
CA VAL A 445 19.27 17.99 -43.63
C VAL A 445 19.91 19.32 -44.00
N ARG A 446 21.24 19.41 -43.90
CA ARG A 446 22.00 20.59 -44.31
C ARG A 446 22.73 20.31 -45.62
N ASP A 447 22.63 21.30 -46.49
CA ASP A 447 23.17 21.38 -47.85
C ASP A 447 24.71 21.49 -47.85
N VAL A 448 25.37 20.67 -48.65
CA VAL A 448 26.81 20.70 -48.92
C VAL A 448 27.03 21.18 -50.35
N ALA A 449 27.09 22.50 -50.55
CA ALA A 449 27.14 23.25 -51.84
C ALA A 449 28.19 22.87 -52.95
N LYS A 450 28.78 21.67 -52.94
CA LYS A 450 29.64 21.15 -54.01
C LYS A 450 29.51 19.64 -54.10
N GLU A 451 28.91 19.16 -55.18
CA GLU A 451 28.67 17.75 -55.42
C GLU A 451 29.58 17.19 -56.53
N ASN A 452 30.01 15.93 -56.39
CA ASN A 452 30.46 15.13 -57.54
C ASN A 452 29.46 13.99 -57.71
N VAL A 453 28.58 14.12 -58.69
CA VAL A 453 27.51 13.15 -58.94
C VAL A 453 27.79 12.44 -60.26
N THR A 454 27.76 11.11 -60.27
CA THR A 454 27.91 10.32 -61.50
C THR A 454 26.82 9.26 -61.53
N GLY A 455 26.10 9.17 -62.65
CA GLY A 455 25.13 8.11 -62.91
C GLY A 455 25.78 6.73 -63.04
N GLY A 456 24.94 5.71 -63.15
CA GLY A 456 25.32 4.32 -63.21
C GLY A 456 25.51 3.82 -64.64
N THR A 457 24.96 2.63 -64.91
CA THR A 457 25.00 2.00 -66.24
C THR A 457 23.66 2.04 -66.98
N GLY A 458 22.68 2.75 -66.43
CA GLY A 458 21.30 2.85 -66.92
C GLY A 458 21.00 4.21 -67.53
N ALA A 459 19.73 4.49 -67.81
CA ALA A 459 19.32 5.85 -68.19
C ALA A 459 18.96 6.63 -66.92
N ASP A 460 19.83 7.53 -66.49
CA ASP A 460 19.75 8.22 -65.21
C ASP A 460 19.26 9.67 -65.36
N ILE A 461 18.65 10.20 -64.28
CA ILE A 461 18.37 11.63 -64.14
C ILE A 461 19.31 12.15 -63.07
N VAL A 462 20.29 12.95 -63.48
CA VAL A 462 21.35 13.47 -62.61
C VAL A 462 21.21 14.98 -62.48
N LYS A 463 21.21 15.49 -61.24
CA LYS A 463 21.03 16.92 -60.93
C LYS A 463 22.14 17.40 -59.99
N GLY A 464 22.75 18.54 -60.30
CA GLY A 464 23.77 19.21 -59.47
C GLY A 464 23.15 20.00 -58.33
N GLY A 465 22.24 20.94 -58.65
CA GLY A 465 21.53 21.71 -57.65
C GLY A 465 21.99 23.16 -57.61
N SER A 466 22.52 23.62 -56.47
CA SER A 466 23.15 24.94 -56.35
C SER A 466 24.60 24.76 -55.93
N GLY A 467 25.57 25.25 -56.68
CA GLY A 467 26.94 24.94 -56.31
C GLY A 467 27.96 25.14 -57.41
N SER A 468 28.93 24.24 -57.49
CA SER A 468 29.89 24.18 -58.59
C SER A 468 30.21 22.72 -58.81
N ASP A 469 29.30 22.09 -59.54
CA ASP A 469 29.06 20.66 -59.41
C ASP A 469 29.78 19.91 -60.52
N LYS A 470 30.13 18.64 -60.29
CA LYS A 470 30.68 17.77 -61.34
C LYS A 470 29.72 16.65 -61.61
N ILE A 471 29.18 16.63 -62.83
CA ILE A 471 28.02 15.81 -63.19
C ILE A 471 28.40 14.89 -64.35
N GLY A 472 28.47 13.59 -64.09
CA GLY A 472 28.67 12.57 -65.13
C GLY A 472 27.42 11.72 -65.34
N GLY A 473 27.10 11.38 -66.59
CA GLY A 473 26.02 10.43 -66.89
C GLY A 473 26.42 8.98 -66.60
N GLY A 474 27.66 8.61 -66.94
CA GLY A 474 28.10 7.21 -66.87
C GLY A 474 27.85 6.50 -68.19
N LEU A 475 27.36 5.26 -68.13
CA LEU A 475 26.90 4.54 -69.32
C LEU A 475 25.38 4.66 -69.43
N GLY A 476 24.84 4.99 -70.60
CA GLY A 476 23.39 5.11 -70.81
C GLY A 476 23.00 6.38 -71.55
N LYS A 477 21.69 6.66 -71.59
CA LYS A 477 21.18 7.92 -72.15
C LYS A 477 20.65 8.77 -71.03
N ASP A 478 21.50 9.64 -70.51
CA ASP A 478 21.25 10.31 -69.24
C ASP A 478 20.65 11.70 -69.44
N VAL A 479 19.94 12.20 -68.42
CA VAL A 479 19.42 13.56 -68.36
C VAL A 479 20.17 14.31 -67.26
N LEU A 480 21.03 15.24 -67.66
CA LEU A 480 21.94 15.98 -66.78
C LEU A 480 21.45 17.42 -66.61
N THR A 481 21.33 17.88 -65.36
CA THR A 481 20.91 19.24 -65.01
C THR A 481 21.91 19.84 -64.03
N GLY A 482 22.56 20.93 -64.40
CA GLY A 482 23.54 21.63 -63.54
C GLY A 482 22.85 22.33 -62.38
N GLY A 483 21.91 23.22 -62.72
CA GLY A 483 21.22 24.06 -61.78
C GLY A 483 21.85 25.45 -61.70
N LYS A 484 22.04 25.97 -60.48
CA LYS A 484 22.65 27.28 -60.25
C LYS A 484 24.12 27.11 -59.91
N GLY A 485 24.99 27.86 -60.57
CA GLY A 485 26.39 27.93 -60.20
C GLY A 485 27.28 27.52 -61.35
N LYS A 486 28.53 27.13 -61.05
CA LYS A 486 29.56 26.86 -62.07
C LYS A 486 29.77 25.36 -62.24
N ASP A 487 29.00 24.76 -63.13
CA ASP A 487 28.92 23.32 -63.22
C ASP A 487 29.85 22.74 -64.29
N ALA A 488 30.27 21.49 -64.11
CA ALA A 488 31.11 20.75 -65.02
C ALA A 488 30.43 19.43 -65.42
N PHE A 489 29.99 19.34 -66.67
CA PHE A 489 29.44 18.11 -67.24
C PHE A 489 30.58 17.21 -67.72
N VAL A 490 30.77 16.07 -67.05
CA VAL A 490 31.92 15.18 -67.20
C VAL A 490 31.57 14.00 -68.11
N PHE A 491 32.22 13.92 -69.26
CA PHE A 491 32.15 12.82 -70.21
C PHE A 491 33.40 11.95 -70.09
N ASN A 492 33.27 10.83 -69.38
CA ASN A 492 34.35 9.88 -69.10
C ASN A 492 34.08 8.46 -69.62
N THR A 493 33.07 8.29 -70.47
CA THR A 493 32.73 7.03 -71.13
C THR A 493 32.92 7.13 -72.64
N LYS A 494 33.07 5.98 -73.30
CA LYS A 494 33.33 5.92 -74.75
C LYS A 494 32.10 6.37 -75.54
N ALA A 495 32.29 7.33 -76.45
CA ALA A 495 31.23 7.80 -77.35
C ALA A 495 30.54 6.62 -78.07
N SER A 496 29.21 6.56 -77.97
CA SER A 496 28.38 5.52 -78.58
C SER A 496 26.98 6.06 -78.87
N LYS A 497 26.30 5.52 -79.88
CA LYS A 497 24.87 5.84 -80.15
C LYS A 497 23.92 5.40 -79.04
N THR A 498 24.38 4.48 -78.19
CA THR A 498 23.67 4.04 -76.98
C THR A 498 24.04 4.88 -75.77
N ASN A 499 25.03 5.77 -75.89
CA ASN A 499 25.57 6.60 -74.82
C ASN A 499 25.54 8.09 -75.18
N VAL A 500 24.34 8.65 -75.24
CA VAL A 500 24.13 10.04 -75.67
C VAL A 500 23.29 10.74 -74.62
N ASP A 501 23.92 11.72 -73.96
CA ASP A 501 23.31 12.39 -72.83
C ASP A 501 22.52 13.63 -73.26
N LYS A 502 21.67 14.11 -72.37
CA LYS A 502 20.88 15.32 -72.54
C LYS A 502 21.17 16.29 -71.40
N ILE A 503 21.85 17.38 -71.71
CA ILE A 503 22.05 18.50 -70.80
C ILE A 503 20.83 19.43 -70.90
N THR A 504 20.21 19.75 -69.77
CA THR A 504 18.92 20.45 -69.73
C THR A 504 19.05 21.97 -69.65
N ASP A 505 20.08 22.51 -69.00
CA ASP A 505 20.13 23.91 -68.56
C ASP A 505 21.46 24.64 -68.75
N PHE A 506 22.40 24.08 -69.54
CA PHE A 506 23.76 24.61 -69.75
C PHE A 506 23.84 26.16 -69.92
N ASN A 507 24.53 26.84 -69.02
CA ASN A 507 24.77 28.27 -69.04
C ASN A 507 26.23 28.58 -69.41
N VAL A 508 26.46 29.08 -70.62
CA VAL A 508 27.79 29.43 -71.16
C VAL A 508 28.61 30.44 -70.32
N LYS A 509 28.00 31.12 -69.35
CA LYS A 509 28.74 32.02 -68.45
C LYS A 509 29.41 31.30 -67.29
N ASP A 510 28.81 30.20 -66.85
CA ASP A 510 29.15 29.56 -65.58
C ASP A 510 29.59 28.10 -65.78
N ASP A 511 29.02 27.40 -66.77
CA ASP A 511 29.18 25.97 -66.94
C ASP A 511 30.27 25.59 -67.93
N SER A 512 30.71 24.33 -67.83
CA SER A 512 31.78 23.75 -68.63
C SER A 512 31.53 22.29 -68.96
N ILE A 513 32.15 21.80 -70.02
CA ILE A 513 32.10 20.40 -70.45
C ILE A 513 33.51 19.80 -70.36
N TYR A 514 33.66 18.76 -69.54
CA TYR A 514 34.92 18.05 -69.33
C TYR A 514 34.93 16.74 -70.11
N LEU A 515 35.99 16.51 -70.87
CA LEU A 515 36.15 15.36 -71.75
C LEU A 515 37.37 14.56 -71.29
N ASP A 516 37.16 13.31 -70.89
CA ASP A 516 38.25 12.44 -70.47
C ASP A 516 39.11 12.01 -71.67
N ASN A 517 40.41 12.33 -71.60
CA ASN A 517 41.34 12.02 -72.67
C ASN A 517 41.45 10.52 -72.95
N ALA A 518 41.17 9.65 -71.97
CA ALA A 518 41.16 8.20 -72.17
C ALA A 518 40.07 7.76 -73.16
N MET A 519 38.95 8.49 -73.22
CA MET A 519 37.83 8.23 -74.13
C MET A 519 37.92 9.05 -75.41
N PHE A 520 38.49 10.25 -75.32
CA PHE A 520 38.60 11.24 -76.39
C PHE A 520 40.07 11.57 -76.72
N SER A 521 40.84 10.55 -77.10
CA SER A 521 42.31 10.60 -77.18
C SER A 521 42.91 11.59 -78.19
N LYS A 522 42.11 12.19 -79.07
CA LYS A 522 42.57 13.21 -80.04
C LYS A 522 42.54 14.63 -79.52
N LEU A 523 42.00 14.88 -78.32
CA LEU A 523 41.82 16.24 -77.77
C LEU A 523 43.09 16.86 -77.16
N GLY A 524 44.26 16.27 -77.37
CA GLY A 524 45.54 16.89 -77.02
C GLY A 524 45.94 16.74 -75.54
N LYS A 525 46.41 17.84 -74.93
CA LYS A 525 46.98 17.85 -73.57
C LYS A 525 45.92 17.53 -72.52
N LYS A 526 46.15 16.50 -71.70
CA LYS A 526 45.28 16.15 -70.56
C LYS A 526 45.61 16.94 -69.29
N GLY A 527 44.57 17.27 -68.52
CA GLY A 527 44.65 17.85 -67.19
C GLY A 527 44.40 16.80 -66.09
N SER A 528 43.69 17.22 -65.04
CA SER A 528 43.07 16.34 -64.06
C SER A 528 41.65 16.84 -63.76
N LEU A 529 40.82 16.02 -63.10
CA LEU A 529 39.46 16.42 -62.71
C LEU A 529 39.43 17.67 -61.80
N SER A 530 40.51 17.95 -61.05
CA SER A 530 40.64 19.15 -60.20
C SER A 530 41.32 20.33 -60.88
N SER A 531 42.05 20.09 -61.98
CA SER A 531 42.78 21.11 -62.74
C SER A 531 42.76 20.73 -64.23
N PRO A 532 41.62 20.93 -64.92
CA PRO A 532 41.43 20.46 -66.28
C PRO A 532 42.18 21.35 -67.28
N ALA A 533 42.60 20.80 -68.43
CA ALA A 533 43.30 21.56 -69.46
C ALA A 533 42.29 22.16 -70.46
N LYS A 534 42.46 23.42 -70.89
CA LYS A 534 41.60 24.01 -71.93
C LYS A 534 41.75 23.27 -73.26
N LEU A 535 40.64 23.10 -73.98
CA LEU A 535 40.65 22.54 -75.34
C LEU A 535 41.47 23.42 -76.29
N ASN A 536 42.19 22.80 -77.23
CA ASN A 536 42.79 23.54 -78.34
C ASN A 536 41.68 24.01 -79.29
N LYS A 537 41.58 25.31 -79.55
CA LYS A 537 40.57 25.92 -80.43
C LYS A 537 40.51 25.29 -81.83
N ASP A 538 41.63 24.78 -82.34
CA ASP A 538 41.70 24.14 -83.65
C ASP A 538 41.00 22.76 -83.67
N PHE A 539 40.53 22.27 -82.52
CA PHE A 539 39.83 21.00 -82.38
C PHE A 539 38.31 21.12 -82.30
N PHE A 540 37.77 22.33 -82.35
CA PHE A 540 36.34 22.60 -82.19
C PHE A 540 35.77 23.37 -83.37
N VAL A 541 34.60 22.93 -83.86
CA VAL A 541 33.86 23.64 -84.90
C VAL A 541 32.36 23.64 -84.65
N THR A 542 31.74 24.77 -84.96
CA THR A 542 30.27 24.88 -85.03
C THR A 542 29.77 24.56 -86.44
N GLY A 543 28.81 23.64 -86.55
CA GLY A 543 28.21 23.19 -87.81
C GLY A 543 27.65 21.77 -87.70
N SER A 544 27.11 21.25 -88.81
CA SER A 544 26.55 19.89 -88.85
C SER A 544 27.59 18.79 -89.11
N LYS A 545 28.87 19.15 -89.32
CA LYS A 545 30.00 18.25 -89.57
C LYS A 545 31.34 19.00 -89.42
N ALA A 546 32.43 18.25 -89.25
CA ALA A 546 33.81 18.72 -89.34
C ALA A 546 34.10 19.37 -90.72
N LYS A 547 35.00 20.36 -90.74
CA LYS A 547 35.34 21.21 -91.90
C LYS A 547 36.78 21.03 -92.37
N ASP A 548 37.73 20.91 -91.45
CA ASP A 548 39.12 20.58 -91.76
C ASP A 548 39.51 19.24 -91.14
N LYS A 549 40.80 18.93 -90.94
CA LYS A 549 41.31 17.63 -90.46
C LYS A 549 41.51 17.55 -88.94
N ASN A 550 41.28 18.65 -88.25
CA ASN A 550 41.53 18.79 -86.82
C ASN A 550 40.24 18.93 -86.01
N ASP A 551 39.08 19.07 -86.66
CA ASP A 551 37.77 19.29 -86.03
C ASP A 551 37.23 18.03 -85.32
N TYR A 552 37.84 17.65 -84.20
CA TYR A 552 37.48 16.46 -83.43
C TYR A 552 36.16 16.63 -82.65
N LEU A 553 35.78 17.86 -82.31
CA LEU A 553 34.55 18.18 -81.60
C LEU A 553 33.65 19.08 -82.45
N VAL A 554 32.45 18.62 -82.74
CA VAL A 554 31.50 19.26 -83.66
C VAL A 554 30.21 19.60 -82.91
N TYR A 555 29.79 20.86 -82.95
CA TYR A 555 28.53 21.31 -82.36
C TYR A 555 27.55 21.86 -83.40
N ASP A 556 26.42 21.18 -83.60
CA ASP A 556 25.29 21.65 -84.41
C ASP A 556 24.38 22.53 -83.55
N SER A 557 24.63 23.83 -83.53
CA SER A 557 23.86 24.81 -82.74
C SER A 557 22.39 24.94 -83.14
N LYS A 558 21.98 24.44 -84.33
CA LYS A 558 20.56 24.43 -84.72
C LYS A 558 19.82 23.30 -84.04
N LYS A 559 20.49 22.16 -83.84
CA LYS A 559 19.93 20.97 -83.20
C LYS A 559 20.29 20.85 -81.72
N GLY A 560 21.31 21.57 -81.26
CA GLY A 560 21.89 21.43 -79.92
C GLY A 560 22.72 20.15 -79.76
N VAL A 561 23.25 19.57 -80.83
CA VAL A 561 23.93 18.26 -80.81
C VAL A 561 25.44 18.46 -80.76
N LEU A 562 26.08 17.85 -79.77
CA LEU A 562 27.54 17.76 -79.63
C LEU A 562 28.00 16.35 -80.03
N SER A 563 28.99 16.30 -80.92
CA SER A 563 29.51 15.05 -81.48
C SER A 563 31.04 15.02 -81.50
N TYR A 564 31.59 13.82 -81.35
CA TYR A 564 33.01 13.55 -81.48
C TYR A 564 33.31 12.88 -82.84
N ASP A 565 34.16 13.51 -83.64
CA ASP A 565 34.67 12.97 -84.90
C ASP A 565 36.12 12.50 -84.71
N ALA A 566 36.33 11.19 -84.57
CA ALA A 566 37.65 10.64 -84.26
C ALA A 566 38.71 10.85 -85.35
N ASP A 567 38.29 11.05 -86.62
CA ASP A 567 39.22 11.37 -87.71
C ASP A 567 39.38 12.87 -87.94
N GLY A 568 38.50 13.67 -87.33
CA GLY A 568 38.50 15.13 -87.35
C GLY A 568 38.30 15.74 -88.73
N SER A 569 38.06 14.94 -89.78
CA SER A 569 38.07 15.31 -91.20
C SER A 569 36.68 15.44 -91.83
N GLY A 570 35.63 15.00 -91.11
CA GLY A 570 34.26 14.95 -91.60
C GLY A 570 34.02 13.89 -92.68
N LYS A 571 35.02 13.06 -92.98
CA LYS A 571 34.90 11.89 -93.88
C LYS A 571 34.31 10.69 -93.13
N GLY A 572 34.68 10.52 -91.86
CA GLY A 572 34.09 9.56 -90.94
C GLY A 572 32.74 10.00 -90.39
N LYS A 573 32.03 9.07 -89.75
CA LYS A 573 30.79 9.40 -89.02
C LYS A 573 31.14 9.88 -87.62
N ALA A 574 30.91 11.16 -87.35
CA ALA A 574 30.92 11.67 -85.98
C ALA A 574 29.89 10.93 -85.10
N VAL A 575 30.25 10.71 -83.84
CA VAL A 575 29.40 10.04 -82.85
C VAL A 575 28.85 11.10 -81.90
N GLU A 576 27.52 11.18 -81.79
CA GLU A 576 26.87 12.07 -80.82
C GLU A 576 27.27 11.67 -79.40
N ILE A 577 27.56 12.66 -78.55
CA ILE A 577 27.90 12.46 -77.14
C ILE A 577 26.92 13.18 -76.21
N ALA A 578 26.37 14.32 -76.64
CA ALA A 578 25.40 15.06 -75.85
C ALA A 578 24.42 15.87 -76.70
N THR A 579 23.26 16.15 -76.14
CA THR A 579 22.27 17.11 -76.65
C THR A 579 22.02 18.19 -75.60
N LEU A 580 22.03 19.46 -76.01
CA LEU A 580 21.74 20.61 -75.15
C LEU A 580 20.34 21.12 -75.44
N SER A 581 19.46 21.01 -74.44
CA SER A 581 18.03 21.34 -74.56
C SER A 581 17.79 22.80 -74.92
N ASN A 582 18.64 23.69 -74.41
CA ASN A 582 18.56 25.13 -74.63
C ASN A 582 19.34 25.62 -75.87
N LYS A 583 20.04 24.72 -76.58
CA LYS A 583 20.87 25.06 -77.76
C LYS A 583 21.86 26.20 -77.49
N ALA A 584 22.52 26.14 -76.33
CA ALA A 584 23.51 27.11 -75.90
C ALA A 584 24.55 27.45 -76.98
N LYS A 585 25.03 28.70 -77.01
CA LYS A 585 26.01 29.16 -78.00
C LYS A 585 27.43 28.75 -77.59
N LEU A 586 27.77 27.47 -77.76
CA LEU A 586 29.06 26.93 -77.38
C LEU A 586 30.22 27.45 -78.24
N THR A 587 31.37 27.61 -77.59
CA THR A 587 32.69 27.99 -78.13
C THR A 587 33.76 27.04 -77.58
N ASP A 588 34.99 27.13 -78.06
CA ASP A 588 36.12 26.36 -77.53
C ASP A 588 36.39 26.62 -76.04
N ALA A 589 35.99 27.78 -75.52
CA ALA A 589 36.17 28.16 -74.11
C ALA A 589 35.33 27.34 -73.13
N ASP A 590 34.26 26.68 -73.60
CA ASP A 590 33.35 25.88 -72.77
C ASP A 590 33.88 24.45 -72.52
N PHE A 591 34.97 24.05 -73.20
CA PHE A 591 35.47 22.68 -73.19
C PHE A 591 36.83 22.53 -72.51
N PHE A 592 36.95 21.48 -71.71
CA PHE A 592 38.20 21.11 -71.06
C PHE A 592 38.48 19.61 -71.18
N VAL A 593 39.77 19.26 -71.11
CA VAL A 593 40.28 17.89 -71.22
C VAL A 593 40.86 17.46 -69.87
N ILE A 594 40.39 16.32 -69.36
CA ILE A 594 40.83 15.72 -68.09
C ILE A 594 41.65 14.46 -68.29
#